data_AF-A0A660VIW3-F1
#
_entry.id   AF-A0A660VIW3-F1
#
_cell.length_a   1.000
_cell.length_b   1.000
_cell.length_c   1.000
_cell.angle_alpha   90.00
_cell.angle_beta   90.00
_cell.angle_gamma   90.00
#
_symmetry.space_group_name_H-M   'P 1'
#
loop_
_entity.id
_entity.type
_entity.pdbx_description
1 polymer ?
#
loop_
_entity_poly.entity_id
_entity_poly.type
_entity_poly.pdbx_seq_one_letter_code
_entity_poly.pdbx_strand_id
1 'polypeptide(L)'
;MNDQPNAVEVNAKSDVTRGGCLTTFLVFMMIVNAALAVFYLLSSDAVAEQVPQLSQGVVLLLGAAALLNVILAVLVWQWRRAGVVGSVAVALVVFPLNIFVGLPILQSMAGLLGPMILAILVRPRWSRFR
;
A
#
# COMPACT_ATOMS: atom_id res chain seq x y z
N MET A 1 -33.99 47.48 -21.62
CA MET A 1 -33.35 46.50 -22.53
C MET A 1 -31.85 46.51 -22.29
N ASN A 2 -31.39 45.83 -21.24
CA ASN A 2 -30.27 44.90 -21.26
C ASN A 2 -30.20 44.26 -19.88
N ASP A 3 -30.87 43.11 -19.75
CA ASP A 3 -30.76 42.21 -18.61
C ASP A 3 -29.30 41.79 -18.41
N GLN A 4 -28.84 41.87 -17.17
CA GLN A 4 -27.66 41.14 -16.75
C GLN A 4 -27.94 39.64 -16.77
N PRO A 5 -26.96 38.81 -17.17
CA PRO A 5 -26.81 37.51 -16.56
C PRO A 5 -25.49 37.48 -15.77
N ASN A 6 -25.56 38.00 -14.54
CA ASN A 6 -24.69 37.62 -13.43
C ASN A 6 -25.18 36.26 -12.88
N ALA A 7 -24.97 35.20 -13.66
CA ALA A 7 -25.14 33.80 -13.29
C ALA A 7 -24.56 33.05 -14.49
N VAL A 8 -23.39 32.44 -14.45
CA VAL A 8 -22.95 31.45 -13.49
C VAL A 8 -21.42 31.52 -13.50
N GLU A 9 -20.81 32.13 -12.48
CA GLU A 9 -19.47 31.67 -12.07
C GLU A 9 -19.69 30.22 -11.63
N VAL A 10 -19.61 29.30 -12.60
CA VAL A 10 -19.48 27.88 -12.33
C VAL A 10 -18.16 27.81 -11.59
N ASN A 11 -18.26 27.88 -10.27
CA ASN A 11 -17.22 27.54 -9.33
C ASN A 11 -16.92 26.08 -9.64
N ALA A 12 -16.07 25.87 -10.64
CA ALA A 12 -15.40 24.63 -10.91
C ALA A 12 -14.48 24.42 -9.73
N LYS A 13 -15.07 24.02 -8.59
CA LYS A 13 -14.43 23.08 -7.69
C LYS A 13 -14.03 21.95 -8.61
N SER A 14 -12.77 21.99 -9.05
CA SER A 14 -12.15 20.87 -9.70
C SER A 14 -12.19 19.76 -8.65
N ASP A 15 -13.27 18.98 -8.65
CA ASP A 15 -13.40 17.81 -7.83
C ASP A 15 -12.10 17.05 -8.02
N VAL A 16 -11.37 16.87 -6.92
CA VAL A 16 -10.05 16.25 -6.92
C VAL A 16 -10.22 14.86 -7.51
N THR A 17 -10.10 14.75 -8.82
CA THR A 17 -10.43 13.53 -9.54
C THR A 17 -9.29 12.59 -9.21
N ARG A 18 -9.60 11.58 -8.40
CA ARG A 18 -8.69 10.49 -8.11
C ARG A 18 -8.50 9.74 -9.42
N GLY A 19 -7.26 9.57 -9.86
CA GLY A 19 -7.02 8.76 -11.05
C GLY A 19 -7.50 7.34 -10.78
N GLY A 20 -8.38 6.80 -11.64
CA GLY A 20 -8.91 5.44 -11.47
C GLY A 20 -7.82 4.40 -11.23
N CYS A 21 -6.68 4.54 -11.90
CA CYS A 21 -5.51 3.65 -11.72
C CYS A 21 -4.98 3.65 -10.27
N LEU A 22 -4.84 4.81 -9.62
CA LEU A 22 -4.36 4.88 -8.23
C LEU A 22 -5.39 4.28 -7.25
N THR A 23 -6.67 4.58 -7.46
CA THR A 23 -7.76 4.04 -6.65
C THR A 23 -7.80 2.51 -6.74
N THR A 24 -7.79 1.95 -7.95
CA THR A 24 -7.78 0.49 -8.17
C THR A 24 -6.55 -0.15 -7.55
N PHE A 25 -5.37 0.45 -7.72
CA PHE A 25 -4.14 -0.07 -7.13
C PHE A 25 -4.17 -0.07 -5.60
N LEU A 26 -4.70 0.99 -4.97
CA LEU A 26 -4.84 1.07 -3.52
C LEU A 26 -5.81 0.02 -2.98
N VAL A 27 -6.98 -0.15 -3.62
CA VAL A 27 -7.96 -1.18 -3.23
C VAL A 27 -7.34 -2.57 -3.37
N PHE A 28 -6.67 -2.84 -4.49
CA PHE A 28 -5.95 -4.09 -4.69
C PHE A 28 -4.92 -4.35 -3.58
N MET A 29 -4.09 -3.35 -3.27
CA MET A 29 -3.11 -3.44 -2.16
C MET A 29 -3.78 -3.74 -0.82
N MET A 30 -4.89 -3.07 -0.50
CA MET A 30 -5.62 -3.30 0.74
C MET A 30 -6.14 -4.74 0.82
N ILE A 31 -6.77 -5.23 -0.25
CA ILE A 31 -7.33 -6.59 -0.29
C ILE A 31 -6.23 -7.64 -0.15
N VAL A 32 -5.16 -7.53 -0.94
CA VAL A 32 -4.06 -8.51 -0.93
C VAL A 32 -3.35 -8.51 0.42
N ASN A 33 -3.01 -7.35 0.97
CA ASN A 33 -2.33 -7.28 2.27
C ASN A 33 -3.25 -7.71 3.43
N ALA A 34 -4.56 -7.42 3.36
CA ALA A 34 -5.50 -7.91 4.36
C ALA A 34 -5.63 -9.45 4.31
N ALA A 35 -5.72 -10.04 3.11
CA ALA A 35 -5.74 -11.49 2.95
C ALA A 35 -4.46 -12.14 3.48
N LEU A 36 -3.29 -11.57 3.17
CA LEU A 36 -2.00 -12.04 3.68
C LEU A 36 -1.89 -11.91 5.20
N ALA A 37 -2.35 -10.80 5.77
CA ALA A 37 -2.39 -10.60 7.21
C ALA A 37 -3.22 -11.68 7.90
N VAL A 38 -4.43 -11.94 7.40
CA VAL A 38 -5.32 -12.98 7.94
C VAL A 38 -4.66 -14.35 7.82
N PHE A 39 -4.10 -14.67 6.66
CA PHE A 39 -3.41 -15.94 6.41
C PHE A 39 -2.23 -16.16 7.38
N TYR A 40 -1.32 -15.19 7.49
CA TYR A 40 -0.12 -15.34 8.33
C TYR A 40 -0.43 -15.30 9.83
N LEU A 41 -1.42 -14.52 10.27
CA LEU A 41 -1.76 -14.42 11.69
C LEU A 41 -2.58 -15.61 12.20
N LEU A 42 -3.48 -16.17 11.36
CA LEU A 42 -4.32 -17.30 11.76
C LEU A 42 -3.69 -18.66 11.44
N SER A 43 -2.77 -18.72 10.49
CA SER A 43 -2.10 -19.96 10.09
C SER A 43 -0.60 -19.94 10.39
N SER A 44 -0.16 -19.12 11.36
CA SER A 44 1.26 -18.98 11.72
C SER A 44 1.93 -20.32 12.00
N ASP A 45 1.22 -21.19 12.71
CA ASP A 45 1.74 -22.47 13.19
C ASP A 45 1.85 -23.45 12.03
N ALA A 46 0.77 -23.57 11.24
CA ALA A 46 0.74 -24.40 10.04
C ALA A 46 1.79 -23.98 8.99
N VAL A 47 2.03 -22.67 8.84
CA VAL A 47 3.05 -22.14 7.91
C VAL A 47 4.45 -22.44 8.43
N ALA A 48 4.70 -22.27 9.74
CA ALA A 48 5.99 -22.57 10.36
C ALA A 48 6.33 -24.07 10.33
N GLU A 49 5.33 -24.95 10.47
CA GLU A 49 5.51 -26.40 10.34
C GLU A 49 5.84 -26.83 8.91
N GLN A 50 5.22 -26.20 7.91
CA GLN A 50 5.44 -26.53 6.49
C GLN A 50 6.73 -25.93 5.93
N VAL A 51 7.23 -24.85 6.52
CA VAL A 51 8.46 -24.17 6.09
C VAL A 51 9.43 -24.14 7.28
N PRO A 52 10.30 -25.16 7.44
CA PRO A 52 11.17 -25.30 8.61
C PRO A 52 12.15 -24.14 8.83
N GLN A 53 12.36 -23.32 7.79
CA GLN A 53 13.21 -22.13 7.80
C GLN A 53 12.49 -20.91 8.41
N LEU A 54 11.16 -20.92 8.47
CA LEU A 54 10.32 -19.87 9.03
C LEU A 54 9.95 -20.21 10.48
N SER A 55 10.50 -19.46 11.44
CA SER A 55 9.98 -19.53 12.79
C SER A 55 8.59 -18.90 12.87
N GLN A 56 7.74 -19.39 13.78
CA GLN A 56 6.41 -18.82 14.04
C GLN A 56 6.47 -17.31 14.27
N GLY A 57 7.50 -16.82 14.98
CA GLY A 57 7.71 -15.39 15.22
C GLY A 57 7.94 -14.58 13.93
N VAL A 58 8.64 -15.15 12.94
CA VAL A 58 8.83 -14.50 11.64
C VAL A 58 7.53 -14.48 10.84
N VAL A 59 6.73 -15.56 10.87
CA VAL A 59 5.42 -15.59 10.21
C VAL A 59 4.47 -14.56 10.80
N LEU A 60 4.45 -14.42 12.14
CA LEU A 60 3.69 -13.37 12.82
C LEU A 60 4.17 -11.97 12.44
N LEU A 61 5.49 -11.77 12.30
CA LEU A 61 6.07 -10.50 11.87
C LEU A 61 5.69 -10.16 10.42
N LEU A 62 5.63 -11.15 9.52
CA LEU A 62 5.11 -11.00 8.16
C LEU A 62 3.62 -10.63 8.16
N GLY A 63 2.82 -11.26 9.00
CA GLY A 63 1.40 -10.90 9.19
C GLY A 63 1.21 -9.48 9.72
N ALA A 64 2.01 -9.07 10.71
CA ALA A 64 2.01 -7.71 11.24
C ALA A 64 2.46 -6.67 10.20
N ALA A 65 3.48 -6.99 9.39
CA ALA A 65 3.91 -6.15 8.28
C ALA A 65 2.82 -6.01 7.20
N ALA A 66 2.08 -7.08 6.91
CA ALA A 66 0.95 -7.04 6.00
C ALA A 66 -0.19 -6.16 6.54
N LEU A 67 -0.53 -6.25 7.83
CA LEU A 67 -1.48 -5.32 8.46
C LEU A 67 -1.01 -3.86 8.38
N LEU A 68 0.27 -3.62 8.67
CA LEU A 68 0.85 -2.29 8.58
C LEU A 68 0.76 -1.74 7.15
N ASN A 69 0.97 -2.56 6.12
CA ASN A 69 0.77 -2.16 4.72
C ASN A 69 -0.68 -1.78 4.41
N VAL A 70 -1.68 -2.44 4.99
CA VAL A 70 -3.08 -2.02 4.85
C VAL A 70 -3.29 -0.62 5.44
N ILE A 71 -2.77 -0.38 6.65
CA ILE A 71 -2.85 0.92 7.32
C ILE A 71 -2.17 1.98 6.45
N LEU A 72 -0.98 1.70 5.93
CA LEU A 72 -0.24 2.62 5.07
C LEU A 72 -0.99 2.90 3.77
N ALA A 73 -1.59 1.89 3.13
CA ALA A 73 -2.46 2.08 1.97
C ALA A 73 -3.65 3.00 2.30
N VAL A 74 -4.24 2.88 3.50
CA VAL A 74 -5.29 3.80 3.97
C VAL A 74 -4.75 5.22 4.14
N LEU A 75 -3.54 5.40 4.69
CA LEU A 75 -2.92 6.73 4.76
C LEU A 75 -2.70 7.35 3.37
N VAL A 76 -2.30 6.54 2.39
CA VAL A 76 -2.16 6.99 1.00
C VAL A 76 -3.52 7.36 0.40
N TRP A 77 -4.57 6.58 0.71
CA TRP A 77 -5.95 6.90 0.33
C TRP A 77 -6.45 8.21 0.93
N GLN A 78 -5.94 8.57 2.11
CA GLN A 78 -6.17 9.86 2.79
C GLN A 78 -5.21 10.96 2.32
N TRP A 79 -4.39 10.73 1.29
CA TRP A 79 -3.42 11.70 0.76
C TRP A 79 -2.35 12.14 1.78
N ARG A 80 -1.99 11.27 2.73
CA ARG A 80 -0.92 11.54 3.70
C ARG A 80 0.42 11.05 3.19
N ARG A 81 1.44 11.92 3.17
CA ARG A 81 2.81 11.56 2.68
C ARG A 81 3.42 10.40 3.48
N ALA A 82 3.09 10.34 4.77
CA ALA A 82 3.51 9.28 5.68
C ALA A 82 3.12 7.88 5.17
N GLY A 83 2.01 7.74 4.44
CA GLY A 83 1.61 6.45 3.88
C GLY A 83 2.60 5.95 2.83
N VAL A 84 3.03 6.81 1.90
CA VAL A 84 3.98 6.43 0.84
C VAL A 84 5.36 6.17 1.45
N VAL A 85 5.84 7.07 2.31
CA VAL A 85 7.15 6.92 2.97
C VAL A 85 7.17 5.66 3.83
N GLY A 86 6.10 5.40 4.59
CA GLY A 86 5.96 4.20 5.39
C GLY A 86 5.92 2.93 4.54
N SER A 87 5.21 2.91 3.41
CA SER A 87 5.20 1.74 2.53
C SER A 87 6.58 1.41 1.97
N VAL A 88 7.38 2.44 1.62
CA VAL A 88 8.77 2.24 1.19
C VAL A 88 9.65 1.76 2.35
N ALA A 89 9.50 2.34 3.54
CA ALA A 89 10.27 1.95 4.72
C ALA A 89 9.99 0.49 5.12
N VAL A 90 8.72 0.08 5.15
CA VAL A 90 8.33 -1.32 5.43
C VAL A 90 8.94 -2.25 4.39
N ALA A 91 8.89 -1.92 3.10
CA ALA A 91 9.47 -2.75 2.06
C ALA A 91 10.99 -2.90 2.18
N LEU A 92 11.70 -1.83 2.57
CA LEU A 92 13.15 -1.87 2.82
C LEU A 92 13.53 -2.74 4.03
N VAL A 93 12.63 -2.91 4.99
CA VAL A 93 12.83 -3.80 6.16
C VAL A 93 12.43 -5.23 5.84
N VAL A 94 11.29 -5.43 5.16
CA VAL A 94 10.75 -6.76 4.85
C VAL A 94 11.60 -7.49 3.80
N PHE A 95 12.22 -6.78 2.86
CA PHE A 95 13.07 -7.39 1.84
C PHE A 95 14.30 -8.14 2.37
N PRO A 96 15.18 -7.53 3.19
CA PRO A 96 16.30 -8.27 3.77
C PRO A 96 15.82 -9.38 4.71
N LEU A 97 14.69 -9.21 5.39
CA LEU A 97 14.07 -10.29 6.18
C LEU A 97 13.67 -11.47 5.30
N ASN A 98 13.02 -11.22 4.16
CA ASN A 98 12.63 -12.28 3.21
C ASN A 98 13.86 -13.04 2.69
N ILE A 99 14.94 -12.34 2.36
CA ILE A 99 16.20 -12.98 1.92
C ILE A 99 16.81 -13.80 3.06
N PHE A 100 16.86 -13.26 4.29
CA PHE A 100 17.41 -13.94 5.46
C PHE A 100 16.67 -15.24 5.79
N VAL A 101 15.35 -15.25 5.58
CA VAL A 101 14.48 -16.43 5.74
C VAL A 101 14.69 -17.48 4.64
N GLY A 102 15.39 -17.13 3.56
CA GLY A 102 15.64 -18.03 2.43
C GLY A 102 14.55 -17.98 1.36
N LEU A 103 13.67 -16.97 1.37
CA LEU A 103 12.72 -16.79 0.27
C LEU A 103 13.47 -16.49 -1.04
N PRO A 104 12.99 -17.01 -2.19
CA PRO A 104 13.59 -16.71 -3.48
C PRO A 104 13.70 -15.21 -3.71
N ILE A 105 14.80 -14.76 -4.33
CA ILE A 105 15.03 -13.35 -4.66
C ILE A 105 13.84 -12.78 -5.43
N LEU A 106 13.28 -13.55 -6.37
CA LEU A 106 12.14 -13.12 -7.18
C LEU A 106 10.89 -12.82 -6.34
N GLN A 107 10.60 -13.64 -5.32
CA GLN A 107 9.50 -13.38 -4.39
C GLN A 107 9.80 -12.18 -3.47
N SER A 108 11.06 -12.04 -3.04
CA SER A 108 11.50 -10.90 -2.25
C SER A 108 11.35 -9.58 -3.02
N MET A 109 11.68 -9.57 -4.31
CA MET A 109 11.50 -8.41 -5.19
C MET A 109 10.04 -8.03 -5.40
N ALA A 110 9.12 -9.00 -5.41
CA ALA A 110 7.70 -8.71 -5.52
C ALA A 110 7.19 -7.82 -4.37
N GLY A 111 7.75 -7.98 -3.16
CA GLY A 111 7.46 -7.11 -2.01
C GLY A 111 7.92 -5.65 -2.20
N LEU A 112 8.94 -5.41 -3.04
CA LEU A 112 9.41 -4.08 -3.40
C LEU A 112 8.61 -3.44 -4.54
N LEU A 113 8.11 -4.27 -5.46
CA LEU A 113 7.36 -3.78 -6.64
C LEU A 113 6.12 -2.99 -6.25
N GLY A 114 5.38 -3.44 -5.23
CA GLY A 114 4.17 -2.74 -4.75
C GLY A 114 4.43 -1.27 -4.38
N PRO A 115 5.31 -0.99 -3.40
CA PRO A 115 5.68 0.38 -3.03
C PRO A 115 6.34 1.18 -4.16
N MET A 116 7.12 0.55 -5.04
CA MET A 116 7.70 1.21 -6.23
C MET A 116 6.61 1.71 -7.18
N ILE A 117 5.66 0.84 -7.53
CA ILE A 117 4.51 1.18 -8.37
C ILE A 117 3.71 2.30 -7.70
N LEU A 118 3.46 2.19 -6.40
CA LEU A 118 2.78 3.21 -5.62
C LEU A 118 3.49 4.58 -5.73
N ALA A 119 4.81 4.62 -5.52
CA ALA A 119 5.59 5.84 -5.60
C ALA A 119 5.52 6.47 -7.00
N ILE A 120 5.56 5.65 -8.06
CA ILE A 120 5.43 6.12 -9.44
C ILE A 120 4.02 6.67 -9.70
N LEU A 121 2.95 5.97 -9.28
CA LEU A 121 1.58 6.43 -9.47
C LEU A 121 1.24 7.70 -8.67
N VAL A 122 1.89 7.87 -7.52
CA VAL A 122 1.71 9.03 -6.66
C VAL A 122 2.52 10.24 -7.13
N ARG A 123 3.66 10.03 -7.82
CA ARG A 123 4.56 11.09 -8.30
C ARG A 123 3.86 12.25 -9.04
N PRO A 124 2.93 12.02 -10.00
CA PRO A 124 2.22 13.12 -10.67
C PRO A 124 1.26 13.90 -9.77
N ARG A 125 0.88 13.33 -8.62
CA ARG A 125 -0.08 13.93 -7.68
C ARG A 125 0.55 14.29 -6.33
N TRP A 126 1.88 14.33 -6.26
CA TRP A 126 2.64 14.62 -5.03
C TRP A 126 2.26 15.97 -4.41
N SER A 127 1.91 16.96 -5.23
CA SER A 127 1.47 18.30 -4.78
C SER A 127 0.15 18.29 -4.00
N ARG A 128 -0.66 17.22 -4.10
CA ARG A 128 -1.93 17.07 -3.37
C ARG A 128 -1.77 16.43 -2.00
N PHE A 129 -0.60 15.87 -1.69
CA PHE A 129 -0.36 15.25 -0.40
C PHE A 129 -0.07 16.31 0.66
N ARG A 130 -0.81 16.26 1.77
CA ARG A 130 -0.53 17.04 2.98
C ARG A 130 0.53 16.36 3.83
#